data_AF-A0A8H6RTV5-F1
#
_entry.id   AF-A0A8H6RTV5-F1
#
_cell.length_a   1.000
_cell.length_b   1.000
_cell.length_c   1.000
_cell.angle_alpha   90.00
_cell.angle_beta   90.00
_cell.angle_gamma   90.00
#
_symmetry.space_group_name_H-M   'P 1'
#
loop_
_entity.id
_entity.type
_entity.pdbx_description
1 polymer ?
#
loop_
_entity_poly.entity_id
_entity_poly.type
_entity_poly.pdbx_seq_one_letter_code
_entity_poly.pdbx_strand_id
1 'polypeptide(L)'
;MAADPLPCYFLDKIPAELRNRIYELAFAPGDEENDAGEVSLCKAKSPAKDLIMTCRQVHSEAGKMYKAEYQGYWRNTRFFVCGTEARKDRKLSML
;
A
#
# COMPACT_ATOMS: atom_id res chain seq x y z
N MET A 1 -13.85 28.52 28.14
CA MET A 1 -14.79 27.57 27.53
C MET A 1 -14.02 26.86 26.43
N ALA A 2 -13.78 25.55 26.55
CA ALA A 2 -13.18 24.79 25.47
C ALA A 2 -14.22 24.65 24.35
N ALA A 3 -13.85 24.93 23.10
CA ALA A 3 -14.72 24.69 21.96
C ALA A 3 -15.00 23.18 21.85
N ASP A 4 -16.24 22.80 21.57
CA ASP A 4 -16.59 21.41 21.32
C ASP A 4 -15.74 20.84 20.18
N PRO A 5 -15.24 19.60 20.30
CA PRO A 5 -14.45 18.99 19.25
C PRO A 5 -15.27 18.89 17.96
N LEU A 6 -14.66 19.31 16.85
CA LEU A 6 -15.29 19.21 15.54
C LEU A 6 -15.64 17.75 15.23
N PRO A 7 -16.83 17.48 14.66
CA PRO A 7 -17.25 16.13 14.32
C PRO A 7 -16.32 15.52 13.27
N CYS A 8 -16.03 14.22 13.40
CA CYS A 8 -15.24 13.49 12.44
C CYS A 8 -16.17 12.98 11.34
N TYR A 9 -16.37 13.77 10.28
CA TYR A 9 -17.30 13.42 9.19
C TYR A 9 -17.06 12.02 8.60
N PHE A 10 -15.81 11.58 8.55
CA PHE A 10 -15.47 10.23 8.10
C PHE A 10 -16.10 9.14 8.98
N LEU A 11 -16.01 9.26 10.31
CA LEU A 11 -16.54 8.26 11.24
C LEU A 11 -18.03 8.46 11.52
N ASP A 12 -18.50 9.70 11.51
CA ASP A 12 -19.84 10.08 11.97
C ASP A 12 -20.89 10.08 10.84
N LYS A 13 -20.50 10.38 9.59
CA LYS A 13 -21.45 10.52 8.47
C LYS A 13 -21.35 9.42 7.43
N ILE A 14 -20.21 8.74 7.34
CA ILE A 14 -20.04 7.64 6.39
C ILE A 14 -20.41 6.33 7.09
N PRO A 15 -21.36 5.54 6.58
CA PRO A 15 -21.68 4.23 7.16
C PRO A 15 -20.49 3.27 7.09
N ALA A 16 -20.45 2.30 8.01
CA ALA A 16 -19.33 1.37 8.14
C ALA A 16 -19.00 0.61 6.84
N GLU A 17 -20.01 0.23 6.05
CA GLU A 17 -19.80 -0.45 4.77
C GLU A 17 -19.02 0.40 3.76
N LEU A 18 -19.30 1.70 3.69
CA LEU A 18 -18.56 2.61 2.82
C LEU A 18 -17.16 2.88 3.36
N ARG A 19 -16.98 2.95 4.69
CA ARG A 19 -15.64 3.04 5.29
C ARG A 19 -14.80 1.80 4.95
N ASN A 20 -15.38 0.61 4.99
CA ASN A 20 -14.70 -0.62 4.59
C ASN A 20 -14.22 -0.57 3.13
N ARG A 21 -15.05 -0.08 2.21
CA ARG A 21 -14.62 0.13 0.81
C ARG A 21 -13.47 1.13 0.69
N ILE A 22 -13.48 2.19 1.49
CA ILE A 22 -12.38 3.15 1.53
C ILE A 22 -11.10 2.49 2.07
N TYR A 23 -11.20 1.66 3.10
CA TYR A 23 -10.07 0.91 3.64
C TYR A 23 -9.48 -0.07 2.62
N GLU A 24 -10.33 -0.82 1.91
CA GLU A 24 -9.91 -1.73 0.83
C GLU A 24 -9.11 -0.97 -0.25
N LEU A 25 -9.62 0.19 -0.69
CA LEU A 25 -8.93 1.02 -1.68
C LEU A 25 -7.62 1.61 -1.13
N ALA A 26 -7.60 2.05 0.13
CA ALA A 26 -6.43 2.64 0.75
C ALA A 26 -5.29 1.63 0.97
N PHE A 27 -5.63 0.34 1.14
CA PHE A 27 -4.65 -0.74 1.29
C PHE A 27 -4.31 -1.45 -0.02
N ALA A 28 -4.92 -1.07 -1.15
CA ALA A 28 -4.56 -1.64 -2.43
C ALA A 28 -3.11 -1.28 -2.80
N PRO A 29 -2.32 -2.22 -3.37
CA PRO A 29 -0.96 -1.93 -3.82
C PRO A 29 -0.98 -0.92 -4.98
N GLY A 30 -0.09 0.07 -4.91
CA GLY A 30 0.05 1.14 -5.91
C GLY A 30 1.33 1.01 -6.73
N ASP A 31 1.78 -0.22 -6.96
CA ASP A 31 3.02 -0.50 -7.67
C ASP A 31 2.87 -0.34 -9.19
N GLU A 32 3.96 0.09 -9.82
CA GLU A 32 4.09 0.00 -11.27
C GLU A 32 4.60 -1.41 -11.62
N GLU A 33 3.81 -2.13 -12.40
CA GLU A 33 4.17 -3.44 -12.93
C GLU A 33 4.90 -3.29 -14.27
N ASN A 34 5.82 -4.21 -14.57
CA ASN A 34 6.41 -4.33 -15.91
C ASN A 34 5.46 -5.06 -16.87
N ASP A 35 5.86 -5.21 -18.15
CA ASP A 35 5.06 -5.93 -19.17
C ASP A 35 4.74 -7.39 -18.82
N ALA A 36 5.48 -7.99 -17.88
CA ALA A 36 5.28 -9.35 -17.38
C ALA A 36 4.39 -9.43 -16.12
N GLY A 37 3.86 -8.29 -15.65
CA GLY A 37 3.07 -8.18 -14.43
C GLY A 37 3.90 -8.37 -13.15
N GLU A 38 5.19 -8.03 -13.19
CA GLU A 38 6.09 -8.16 -12.05
C GLU A 38 6.44 -6.80 -11.44
N VAL A 39 6.52 -6.76 -10.11
CA VAL A 39 6.87 -5.57 -9.35
C VAL A 39 8.38 -5.58 -9.05
N SER A 40 9.02 -4.42 -9.20
CA SER A 40 10.42 -4.28 -8.80
C SER A 40 10.54 -4.38 -7.28
N LEU A 41 11.30 -5.35 -6.76
CA LEU A 41 11.48 -5.52 -5.33
C LEU A 41 12.09 -4.27 -4.66
N CYS A 42 12.92 -3.51 -5.38
CA CYS A 42 13.54 -2.28 -4.87
C CYS A 42 12.61 -1.05 -4.89
N LYS A 43 11.51 -1.11 -5.66
CA LYS A 43 10.50 -0.05 -5.73
C LYS A 43 9.14 -0.47 -5.16
N ALA A 44 9.05 -1.68 -4.62
CA ALA A 44 7.84 -2.27 -4.05
C ALA A 44 7.23 -1.37 -2.96
N LYS A 45 5.97 -0.99 -3.15
CA LYS A 45 5.16 -0.17 -2.26
C LYS A 45 4.08 -1.04 -1.63
N SER A 46 4.47 -1.75 -0.56
CA SER A 46 3.50 -2.44 0.27
C SER A 46 2.45 -1.47 0.82
N PRO A 47 1.23 -1.95 1.15
CA PRO A 47 0.17 -1.11 1.71
C PRO A 47 0.66 -0.25 2.88
N ALA A 48 0.29 1.04 2.89
CA ALA A 48 0.72 1.98 3.92
C ALA A 48 -0.06 1.77 5.23
N LYS A 49 0.65 1.83 6.36
CA LYS A 49 0.04 1.66 7.70
C LYS A 49 -0.55 2.94 8.28
N ASP A 50 -0.35 4.08 7.63
CA ASP A 50 -0.63 5.41 8.21
C ASP A 50 -2.10 5.54 8.62
N LEU A 51 -3.01 4.98 7.83
CA LEU A 51 -4.44 5.01 8.09
C LEU A 51 -4.81 4.38 9.43
N ILE A 52 -4.28 3.18 9.73
CA ILE A 52 -4.57 2.47 10.98
C ILE A 52 -3.89 3.11 12.20
N MET A 53 -2.98 4.06 11.99
CA MET A 53 -2.29 4.80 13.05
C MET A 53 -2.99 6.11 13.43
N THR A 54 -4.07 6.50 12.75
CA THR A 54 -4.76 7.78 12.97
C THR A 54 -5.56 7.82 14.27
N CYS A 55 -6.42 6.83 14.54
CA CYS A 55 -7.23 6.76 15.76
C CYS A 55 -7.64 5.33 16.11
N ARG A 56 -8.10 5.14 17.36
CA ARG A 56 -8.50 3.82 17.89
C ARG A 56 -9.64 3.17 17.09
N GLN A 57 -10.61 3.96 16.63
CA GLN A 57 -11.74 3.45 15.86
C GLN A 57 -11.29 2.91 14.50
N VAL A 58 -10.55 3.69 13.72
CA VAL A 58 -9.99 3.27 12.43
C VAL A 58 -9.10 2.04 12.60
N HIS A 59 -8.25 2.02 13.63
CA HIS A 59 -7.43 0.85 13.96
C HIS A 59 -8.29 -0.41 14.19
N SER A 60 -9.39 -0.28 14.95
CA SER A 60 -10.28 -1.41 15.25
C SER A 60 -11.04 -1.93 14.02
N GLU A 61 -11.44 -1.03 13.12
CA GLU A 61 -12.20 -1.37 11.91
C GLU A 61 -11.28 -1.97 10.84
N ALA A 62 -10.14 -1.33 10.58
CA ALA A 62 -9.31 -1.58 9.41
C ALA A 62 -8.04 -2.41 9.70
N GLY A 63 -7.66 -2.59 10.97
CA GLY A 63 -6.39 -3.23 11.33
C GLY A 63 -6.23 -4.66 10.83
N LYS A 64 -7.32 -5.45 10.84
CA LYS A 64 -7.32 -6.82 10.28
C LYS A 64 -7.21 -6.82 8.76
N MET A 65 -7.87 -5.86 8.09
CA MET A 65 -7.81 -5.70 6.63
C MET A 65 -6.39 -5.35 6.21
N TYR A 66 -5.78 -4.34 6.85
CA TYR A 66 -4.39 -3.98 6.62
C TYR A 66 -3.45 -5.18 6.75
N LYS A 67 -3.58 -5.94 7.84
CA LYS A 67 -2.75 -7.12 8.07
C LYS A 67 -2.91 -8.17 6.97
N ALA A 68 -4.15 -8.43 6.54
CA ALA A 68 -4.45 -9.38 5.48
C ALA A 68 -3.82 -8.93 4.15
N GLU A 69 -4.06 -7.68 3.74
CA GLU A 69 -3.52 -7.12 2.49
C GLU A 69 -2.00 -7.04 2.50
N TYR A 70 -1.39 -6.59 3.61
CA TYR A 70 0.07 -6.54 3.74
C TYR A 70 0.71 -7.92 3.59
N GLN A 71 0.13 -8.95 4.22
CA GLN A 71 0.62 -10.32 4.09
C GLN A 71 0.36 -10.88 2.69
N GLY A 72 -0.82 -10.59 2.12
CA GLY A 72 -1.20 -11.00 0.76
C GLY A 72 -0.24 -10.44 -0.28
N TYR A 73 0.11 -9.15 -0.17
CA TYR A 73 1.05 -8.47 -1.03
C TYR A 73 2.39 -9.22 -1.11
N TRP A 74 3.06 -9.45 0.03
CA TRP A 74 4.38 -10.12 0.01
C TRP A 74 4.33 -11.59 -0.40
N ARG A 75 3.17 -12.26 -0.26
CA ARG A 75 3.01 -13.67 -0.61
C ARG A 75 2.65 -13.89 -2.08
N ASN A 76 1.82 -13.01 -2.64
CA ASN A 76 1.18 -13.22 -3.92
C ASN A 76 1.77 -12.35 -5.04
N THR A 77 2.43 -11.24 -4.69
CA THR A 77 3.08 -10.39 -5.69
C THR A 77 4.31 -11.08 -6.27
N ARG A 78 4.42 -11.10 -7.60
CA ARG A 78 5.61 -11.58 -8.31
C ARG A 78 6.62 -10.45 -8.36
N PHE A 79 7.78 -10.69 -7.77
CA PHE A 79 8.85 -9.70 -7.72
C PHE A 79 10.00 -10.07 -8.63
N PHE A 80 10.62 -9.06 -9.24
CA PHE A 80 11.96 -9.18 -9.81
C PHE A 80 12.98 -8.43 -8.95
N VAL A 81 14.17 -9.01 -8.82
CA VAL A 81 15.29 -8.34 -8.13
C VAL A 81 15.85 -7.27 -9.05
N CYS A 82 16.02 -6.05 -8.54
CA CYS A 82 16.61 -4.97 -9.30
C CYS A 82 18.09 -5.28 -9.54
N GLY A 83 18.41 -5.95 -10.65
CA GLY A 83 19.79 -6.31 -10.95
C GLY A 83 19.99 -7.37 -12.02
N THR A 84 19.96 -6.96 -13.30
CA THR A 84 20.93 -7.43 -14.32
C THR A 84 21.22 -6.38 -15.42
N GLU A 85 20.93 -5.09 -15.24
CA GLU A 85 21.34 -4.08 -16.24
C GLU A 85 22.80 -3.62 -16.10
N ALA A 86 23.48 -3.96 -15.00
CA ALA A 86 24.87 -3.56 -14.75
C ALA A 86 25.94 -4.34 -15.56
N ARG A 87 25.56 -5.15 -16.56
CA ARG A 87 26.51 -5.96 -17.36
C ARG A 87 26.38 -5.85 -18.88
N LYS A 88 25.57 -4.95 -19.45
CA LYS A 88 25.55 -4.75 -20.91
C LYS A 88 26.46 -3.63 -21.43
N ASP A 89 26.85 -2.66 -20.60
CA ASP A 89 27.67 -1.53 -21.06
C ASP A 89 29.19 -1.74 -21.06
N ARG A 90 29.68 -2.95 -20.79
CA ARG A 90 31.14 -3.25 -20.81
C ARG A 90 31.65 -3.90 -22.09
N LYS A 91 30.87 -3.94 -23.17
CA LYS A 91 31.29 -4.62 -24.42
C LYS A 91 31.13 -3.85 -25.73
N LEU A 92 30.91 -2.53 -25.70
CA LEU A 92 30.78 -1.71 -26.91
C LEU A 92 31.87 -0.63 -27.09
N SER A 93 32.96 -0.66 -26.30
CA SER A 93 34.11 0.25 -26.46
C SER A 93 35.41 -0.42 -26.94
N MET A 94 35.35 -1.66 -27.41
CA MET A 94 36.46 -2.30 -28.11
C MET A 94 35.94 -3.05 -29.34
N LEU A 95 35.73 -2.30 -30.43
CA LEU A 95 35.91 -2.74 -31.82
C LEU A 95 35.82 -1.50 -32.72
#